data_AF-A0A2N2XV71-F1
#
_entry.id   AF-A0A2N2XV71-F1
#
_cell.length_a   1.000
_cell.length_b   1.000
_cell.length_c   1.000
_cell.angle_alpha   90.00
_cell.angle_beta   90.00
_cell.angle_gamma   90.00
#
_symmetry.space_group_name_H-M   'P 1'
#
loop_
_entity.id
_entity.type
_entity.pdbx_description
1 polymer ?
#
loop_
_entity_poly.entity_id
_entity_poly.type
_entity_poly.pdbx_seq_one_letter_code
_entity_poly.pdbx_strand_id
1 'polypeptide(L)'
;ISKAFLNKKWTDYEYRSLLSKESNFKKAILPIWHDITQEEVKSFSLYLADKFALDTKKNNIEEIIKKLLEVIRPDIYENLSRLLLFKKLLSEAKTEYAKTSDLKWGEKQRENLTPKQVVRIKGFFYSIGQVLETSLEDTINCYLYDHHPEREIQTWEIMNVTFMEFIKQEKIVDDNIKREIARQLILISMGTLSEETVLSVEQLTRLYEIWKQNYYPF
;
A
#
# COMPACT_ATOMS: atom_id res chain seq x y z
N ILE A 1 -2.99 31.04 13.25
CA ILE A 1 -3.19 32.26 14.04
C ILE A 1 -2.21 32.22 15.18
N SER A 2 -1.24 33.13 15.18
CA SER A 2 -0.20 33.27 16.19
C SER A 2 -0.04 34.75 16.54
N LYS A 3 0.74 35.06 17.58
CA LYS A 3 1.04 36.46 17.94
C LYS A 3 1.63 37.25 16.76
N ALA A 4 2.51 36.62 15.98
CA ALA A 4 3.06 37.23 14.76
C ALA A 4 1.98 37.53 13.71
N PHE A 5 0.98 36.66 13.55
CA PHE A 5 -0.14 36.89 12.64
C PHE A 5 -1.01 38.07 13.09
N LEU A 6 -1.27 38.22 14.40
CA LEU A 6 -2.05 39.35 14.94
C LEU A 6 -1.27 40.67 14.85
N ASN A 7 0.05 40.63 15.05
CA ASN A 7 0.92 41.82 14.98
C ASN A 7 1.18 42.31 13.54
N LYS A 8 0.86 41.49 12.53
CA LYS A 8 0.85 41.97 11.15
C LYS A 8 -0.24 43.05 11.03
N LYS A 9 0.14 44.22 10.54
CA LYS A 9 -0.78 45.34 10.27
C LYS A 9 -1.63 45.03 9.03
N TRP A 10 -2.58 44.11 9.16
CA TRP A 10 -3.51 43.76 8.10
C TRP A 10 -4.31 44.99 7.69
N THR A 11 -4.36 45.26 6.39
CA THR A 11 -5.34 46.23 5.88
C THR A 11 -6.74 45.61 5.92
N ASP A 12 -7.77 46.45 6.08
CA ASP A 12 -9.17 45.99 6.02
C ASP A 12 -9.46 45.21 4.73
N TYR A 13 -8.88 45.65 3.61
CA TYR A 13 -9.02 44.99 2.33
C TYR A 13 -8.43 43.58 2.33
N GLU A 14 -7.18 43.40 2.78
CA GLU A 14 -6.56 42.07 2.86
C GLU A 14 -7.33 41.13 3.79
N TYR A 15 -7.72 41.63 4.97
CA TYR A 15 -8.41 40.81 5.97
C TYR A 15 -9.79 40.36 5.45
N ARG A 16 -10.59 41.28 4.91
CA ARG A 16 -11.89 40.95 4.31
C ARG A 16 -11.74 40.04 3.10
N SER A 17 -10.68 40.20 2.30
CA SER A 17 -10.39 39.31 1.16
C SER A 17 -10.00 37.90 1.59
N LEU A 18 -9.34 37.73 2.75
CA LEU A 18 -9.10 36.41 3.34
C LEU A 18 -10.43 35.75 3.73
N LEU A 19 -11.29 36.49 4.43
CA LEU A 19 -12.58 35.99 4.91
C LEU A 19 -13.58 35.71 3.77
N SER A 20 -13.53 36.48 2.69
CA SER A 20 -14.45 36.33 1.55
C SER A 20 -14.29 34.99 0.84
N LYS A 21 -13.16 34.28 1.02
CA LYS A 21 -12.98 32.90 0.54
C LYS A 21 -14.01 31.91 1.10
N GLU A 22 -14.71 32.25 2.19
CA GLU A 22 -15.78 31.43 2.75
C GLU A 22 -17.17 31.73 2.18
N SER A 23 -17.27 32.61 1.19
CA SER A 23 -18.55 32.91 0.53
C SER A 23 -19.13 31.66 -0.15
N ASN A 24 -20.46 31.56 -0.21
CA ASN A 24 -21.23 30.42 -0.73
C ASN A 24 -21.12 29.11 0.10
N PHE A 25 -21.13 29.22 1.43
CA PHE A 25 -21.24 28.09 2.38
C PHE A 25 -20.13 27.03 2.28
N LYS A 26 -19.01 27.33 1.62
CA LYS A 26 -17.83 26.46 1.59
C LYS A 26 -16.92 26.82 2.76
N LYS A 27 -16.78 25.91 3.72
CA LYS A 27 -15.78 26.00 4.79
C LYS A 27 -14.38 25.91 4.16
N ALA A 28 -13.79 27.06 3.85
CA ALA A 28 -12.51 27.15 3.14
C ALA A 28 -11.34 27.50 4.06
N ILE A 29 -11.60 28.08 5.24
CA ILE A 29 -10.58 28.46 6.21
C ILE A 29 -10.58 27.46 7.36
N LEU A 30 -9.45 26.79 7.57
CA LEU A 30 -9.19 25.88 8.69
C LEU A 30 -8.14 26.51 9.62
N PRO A 31 -8.54 27.31 10.62
CA PRO A 31 -7.59 28.00 11.47
C PRO A 31 -6.88 27.03 12.43
N ILE A 32 -5.58 27.24 12.60
CA ILE A 32 -4.76 26.59 13.62
C ILE A 32 -4.22 27.69 14.54
N TRP A 33 -4.61 27.68 15.80
CA TRP A 33 -4.05 28.53 16.85
C TRP A 33 -2.69 28.01 17.28
N HIS A 34 -1.72 28.91 17.31
CA HIS A 34 -0.34 28.59 17.64
C HIS A 34 0.18 29.58 18.67
N ASP A 35 0.41 29.06 19.88
CA ASP A 35 0.86 29.81 21.05
C ASP A 35 0.09 31.11 21.30
N ILE A 36 -1.24 31.03 21.35
CA ILE A 36 -2.13 32.18 21.52
C ILE A 36 -3.37 31.84 22.34
N THR A 37 -3.97 32.81 23.03
CA THR A 37 -5.22 32.62 23.78
C THR A 37 -6.45 33.08 23.00
N GLN A 38 -7.63 32.63 23.42
CA GLN A 38 -8.88 33.04 22.78
C GLN A 38 -9.13 34.54 22.96
N GLU A 39 -8.78 35.12 24.11
CA GLU A 39 -8.92 36.55 24.40
C GLU A 39 -8.06 37.41 23.47
N GLU A 40 -6.81 36.97 23.20
CA GLU A 40 -5.92 37.61 22.22
C GLU A 40 -6.51 37.55 20.81
N VAL A 41 -7.16 36.45 20.43
CA VAL A 41 -7.85 36.36 19.12
C VAL A 41 -9.11 37.22 19.09
N LYS A 42 -9.92 37.24 20.17
CA LYS A 42 -11.15 38.05 20.28
C LYS A 42 -10.89 39.54 20.16
N SER A 43 -9.80 40.02 20.77
CA SER A 43 -9.43 41.44 20.70
C SER A 43 -9.04 41.87 19.28
N PHE A 44 -8.52 40.95 18.47
CA PHE A 44 -8.24 41.18 17.05
C PHE A 44 -9.46 40.97 16.15
N SER A 45 -10.20 39.87 16.35
CA SER A 45 -11.39 39.52 15.57
C SER A 45 -12.30 38.54 16.30
N LEU A 46 -13.51 39.00 16.63
CA LEU A 46 -14.58 38.15 17.15
C LEU A 46 -14.92 36.99 16.19
N TYR A 47 -14.91 37.26 14.89
CA TYR A 47 -15.20 36.24 13.87
C TYR A 47 -14.21 35.07 13.89
N LEU A 48 -12.90 35.35 13.99
CA LEU A 48 -11.88 34.29 14.06
C LEU A 48 -11.91 33.56 15.40
N ALA A 49 -12.32 34.24 16.48
CA ALA A 49 -12.39 33.65 17.80
C ALA A 49 -13.57 32.69 18.00
N ASP A 50 -14.69 32.92 17.29
CA ASP A 50 -15.86 32.04 17.31
C ASP A 50 -15.71 30.85 16.35
N LYS A 51 -14.74 30.92 15.42
CA LYS A 51 -14.49 29.84 14.48
C LYS A 51 -13.74 28.69 15.15
N PHE A 52 -14.22 27.46 14.93
CA PHE A 52 -13.51 26.26 15.39
C PHE A 52 -12.09 26.23 14.83
N ALA A 53 -11.11 26.12 15.72
CA ALA A 53 -9.69 26.09 15.40
C ALA A 53 -9.00 24.92 16.10
N LEU A 54 -8.00 24.35 15.43
CA LEU A 54 -7.07 23.42 16.06
C LEU A 54 -6.06 24.21 16.89
N ASP A 55 -5.52 23.63 17.96
CA ASP A 55 -4.63 24.35 18.88
C ASP A 55 -3.34 23.55 19.10
N THR A 56 -2.19 24.13 18.75
CA THR A 56 -0.89 23.47 18.93
C THR A 56 -0.49 23.29 20.40
N LYS A 57 -1.16 23.97 21.35
CA LYS A 57 -0.97 23.72 22.79
C LYS A 57 -1.72 22.48 23.27
N LYS A 58 -2.81 22.10 22.59
CA LYS A 58 -3.68 20.98 22.96
C LYS A 58 -3.47 19.73 22.11
N ASN A 59 -3.00 19.91 20.88
CA ASN A 59 -2.81 18.84 19.92
C ASN A 59 -1.36 18.80 19.46
N ASN A 60 -0.79 17.60 19.37
CA ASN A 60 0.47 17.39 18.68
C ASN A 60 0.29 17.55 17.16
N ILE A 61 1.40 17.63 16.43
CA ILE A 61 1.42 17.85 14.98
C ILE A 61 0.67 16.73 14.24
N GLU A 62 0.82 15.47 14.66
CA GLU A 62 0.17 14.33 14.01
C GLU A 62 -1.36 14.37 14.12
N GLU A 63 -1.89 14.73 15.29
CA GLU A 63 -3.32 14.90 15.53
C GLU A 63 -3.89 16.04 14.69
N ILE A 64 -3.16 17.16 14.59
CA ILE A 64 -3.55 18.29 13.74
C ILE A 64 -3.63 17.83 12.28
N ILE A 65 -2.60 17.14 11.79
CA ILE A 65 -2.59 16.61 10.42
C ILE A 65 -3.75 15.66 10.17
N LYS A 66 -4.03 14.72 11.10
CA LYS A 66 -5.17 13.78 10.98
C LYS A 66 -6.50 14.52 10.88
N LYS A 67 -6.76 15.49 11.76
CA LYS A 67 -7.99 16.30 11.73
C LYS A 67 -8.11 17.16 10.47
N LEU A 68 -7.00 17.66 9.94
CA LEU A 68 -7.00 18.38 8.66
C LEU A 68 -7.30 17.43 7.49
N LEU A 69 -6.67 16.25 7.45
CA LEU A 69 -6.91 15.25 6.41
C LEU A 69 -8.36 14.79 6.38
N GLU A 70 -8.97 14.58 7.54
CA GLU A 70 -10.39 14.21 7.67
C GLU A 70 -11.31 15.19 6.94
N VAL A 71 -11.01 16.50 7.02
CA VAL A 71 -11.81 17.54 6.38
C VAL A 71 -11.45 17.77 4.91
N ILE A 72 -10.16 17.75 4.58
CA ILE A 72 -9.67 18.13 3.24
C ILE A 72 -9.76 16.94 2.25
N ARG A 73 -9.44 15.73 2.72
CA ARG A 73 -9.39 14.48 1.94
C ARG A 73 -9.90 13.31 2.77
N PRO A 74 -11.22 13.23 3.02
CA PRO A 74 -11.82 12.18 3.82
C PRO A 74 -11.53 10.77 3.27
N ASP A 75 -11.40 10.65 1.94
CA ASP A 75 -11.02 9.43 1.25
C ASP A 75 -9.61 8.94 1.63
N ILE A 76 -8.64 9.85 1.73
CA ILE A 76 -7.27 9.51 2.18
C ILE A 76 -7.29 9.20 3.68
N TYR A 77 -8.00 10.02 4.46
CA TYR A 77 -8.10 9.85 5.90
C TYR A 77 -8.66 8.48 6.28
N GLU A 78 -9.73 8.02 5.60
CA GLU A 78 -10.35 6.73 5.87
C GLU A 78 -9.37 5.57 5.59
N ASN A 79 -8.69 5.61 4.44
CA ASN A 79 -7.69 4.61 4.09
C ASN A 79 -6.51 4.59 5.07
N LEU A 80 -6.00 5.76 5.47
CA LEU A 80 -4.94 5.86 6.46
C LEU A 80 -5.39 5.34 7.83
N SER A 81 -6.61 5.67 8.23
CA SER A 81 -7.17 5.22 9.51
C SER A 81 -7.32 3.70 9.56
N ARG A 82 -7.81 3.08 8.47
CA ARG A 82 -7.86 1.61 8.34
C ARG A 82 -6.47 0.99 8.43
N LEU A 83 -5.48 1.57 7.73
CA LEU A 83 -4.09 1.08 7.78
C LEU A 83 -3.49 1.19 9.19
N LEU A 84 -3.68 2.31 9.87
CA LEU A 84 -3.19 2.50 11.24
C LEU A 84 -3.86 1.54 12.23
N LEU A 85 -5.17 1.33 12.10
CA LEU A 85 -5.91 0.35 12.89
C LEU A 85 -5.36 -1.06 12.65
N PHE A 86 -5.18 -1.45 11.39
CA PHE A 86 -4.61 -2.75 11.04
C PHE A 86 -3.21 -2.95 11.64
N LYS A 87 -2.31 -1.96 11.52
CA LYS A 87 -0.98 -2.01 12.13
C LYS A 87 -1.03 -2.14 13.65
N LYS A 88 -1.95 -1.43 14.31
CA LYS A 88 -2.17 -1.54 15.75
C LYS A 88 -2.63 -2.95 16.13
N LEU A 89 -3.65 -3.47 15.44
CA LEU A 89 -4.15 -4.83 15.65
C LEU A 89 -3.03 -5.87 15.47
N LEU A 90 -2.19 -5.72 14.45
CA LEU A 90 -1.02 -6.60 14.25
C LEU A 90 -0.01 -6.49 15.40
N SER A 91 0.28 -5.29 15.90
CA SER A 91 1.21 -5.11 17.01
C SER A 91 0.73 -5.71 18.33
N GLU A 92 -0.59 -5.80 18.50
CA GLU A 92 -1.25 -6.38 19.68
C GLU A 92 -1.63 -7.85 19.47
N ALA A 93 -1.46 -8.38 18.25
CA ALA A 93 -1.82 -9.74 17.89
C ALA A 93 -0.88 -10.76 18.56
N LYS A 94 -1.44 -11.89 18.98
CA LYS A 94 -0.66 -13.02 19.48
C LYS A 94 -0.36 -13.96 18.32
N THR A 95 0.91 -14.34 18.18
CA THR A 95 1.31 -15.39 17.23
C THR A 95 1.06 -16.75 17.85
N GLU A 96 0.30 -17.58 17.14
CA GLU A 96 0.02 -18.96 17.53
C GLU A 96 0.17 -19.90 16.33
N TYR A 97 0.46 -21.16 16.61
CA TYR A 97 0.45 -22.20 15.59
C TYR A 97 -1.01 -22.58 15.30
N ALA A 98 -1.44 -22.40 14.06
CA ALA A 98 -2.72 -22.88 13.56
C ALA A 98 -2.51 -24.05 12.61
N LYS A 99 -3.40 -25.04 12.63
CA LYS A 99 -3.42 -26.05 11.58
C LYS A 99 -3.88 -25.39 10.29
N THR A 100 -3.25 -25.74 9.19
CA THR A 100 -3.63 -25.23 7.86
C THR A 100 -5.09 -25.56 7.51
N SER A 101 -5.61 -26.69 8.00
CA SER A 101 -7.02 -27.09 7.85
C SER A 101 -8.02 -26.15 8.52
N ASP A 102 -7.58 -25.42 9.55
CA ASP A 102 -8.45 -24.57 10.37
C ASP A 102 -8.51 -23.14 9.78
N LEU A 103 -7.64 -22.83 8.82
CA LEU A 103 -7.63 -21.56 8.12
C LEU A 103 -8.82 -21.47 7.17
N LYS A 104 -9.58 -20.38 7.30
CA LYS A 104 -10.67 -20.07 6.37
C LYS A 104 -10.10 -19.47 5.09
N TRP A 105 -10.59 -19.95 3.96
CA TRP A 105 -10.37 -19.27 2.69
C TRP A 105 -11.04 -17.90 2.70
N GLY A 106 -10.42 -16.95 1.98
CA GLY A 106 -11.02 -15.65 1.73
C GLY A 106 -12.32 -15.78 0.94
N GLU A 107 -13.11 -14.71 0.91
CA GLU A 107 -14.31 -14.66 0.09
C GLU A 107 -13.95 -14.63 -1.40
N LYS A 108 -14.71 -15.35 -2.22
CA LYS A 108 -14.58 -15.32 -3.68
C LYS A 108 -14.90 -13.91 -4.18
N GLN A 109 -13.96 -13.29 -4.89
CA GLN A 109 -14.08 -11.89 -5.35
C GLN A 109 -14.79 -11.77 -6.70
N ARG A 110 -14.82 -12.85 -7.48
CA ARG A 110 -15.43 -12.90 -8.81
C ARG A 110 -15.78 -14.32 -9.21
N GLU A 111 -16.77 -14.47 -10.08
CA GLU A 111 -17.17 -15.80 -10.59
C GLU A 111 -16.23 -16.35 -11.64
N ASN A 112 -15.73 -15.49 -12.55
CA ASN A 112 -14.96 -15.91 -13.72
C ASN A 112 -13.78 -14.95 -13.99
N LEU A 113 -12.75 -15.47 -14.66
CA LEU A 113 -11.67 -14.68 -15.25
C LEU A 113 -11.96 -14.37 -16.71
N THR A 114 -11.34 -13.31 -17.23
CA THR A 114 -11.40 -13.02 -18.66
C THR A 114 -10.61 -14.07 -19.47
N PRO A 115 -10.97 -14.36 -20.74
CA PRO A 115 -10.19 -15.28 -21.58
C PRO A 115 -8.72 -14.88 -21.71
N LYS A 116 -8.42 -13.58 -21.76
CA LYS A 116 -7.05 -13.04 -21.77
C LYS A 116 -6.26 -13.50 -20.54
N GLN A 117 -6.86 -13.38 -19.35
CA GLN A 117 -6.23 -13.79 -18.09
C GLN A 117 -6.00 -15.30 -18.06
N VAL A 118 -6.99 -16.10 -18.46
CA VAL A 118 -6.87 -17.56 -18.51
C VAL A 118 -5.74 -18.01 -19.44
N VAL A 119 -5.59 -17.39 -20.62
CA VAL A 119 -4.49 -17.71 -21.55
C VAL A 119 -3.12 -17.41 -20.94
N ARG A 120 -2.98 -16.26 -20.26
CA ARG A 120 -1.74 -15.89 -19.56
C ARG A 120 -1.40 -16.85 -18.44
N ILE A 121 -2.40 -17.23 -17.64
CA ILE A 121 -2.27 -18.23 -16.57
C ILE A 121 -1.79 -19.56 -17.12
N LYS A 122 -2.41 -20.05 -18.20
CA LYS A 122 -1.95 -21.28 -18.88
C LYS A 122 -0.48 -21.17 -19.32
N GLY A 123 -0.07 -19.99 -19.79
CA GLY A 123 1.29 -19.72 -20.24
C GLY A 123 2.35 -20.02 -19.18
N PHE A 124 2.17 -19.54 -17.94
CA PHE A 124 3.10 -19.86 -16.86
C PHE A 124 2.80 -21.19 -16.16
N PHE A 125 1.55 -21.69 -16.21
CA PHE A 125 1.19 -22.98 -15.64
C PHE A 125 1.97 -24.13 -16.32
N TYR A 126 2.04 -24.12 -17.66
CA TYR A 126 2.73 -25.15 -18.43
C TYR A 126 4.26 -25.01 -18.43
N SER A 127 4.81 -24.06 -17.68
CA SER A 127 6.25 -23.87 -17.49
C SER A 127 6.61 -23.94 -16.00
N ILE A 128 6.75 -22.81 -15.31
CA ILE A 128 7.10 -22.76 -13.88
C ILE A 128 6.03 -23.46 -13.02
N GLY A 129 4.75 -23.42 -13.41
CA GLY A 129 3.68 -24.09 -12.66
C GLY A 129 3.81 -25.61 -12.60
N GLN A 130 4.50 -26.25 -13.55
CA GLN A 130 4.68 -27.71 -13.57
C GLN A 130 5.52 -28.23 -12.40
N VAL A 131 6.30 -27.37 -11.75
CA VAL A 131 7.12 -27.76 -10.59
C VAL A 131 6.41 -27.55 -9.25
N LEU A 132 5.20 -26.97 -9.25
CA LEU A 132 4.46 -26.58 -8.04
C LEU A 132 3.37 -27.58 -7.62
N GLU A 133 3.30 -28.75 -8.26
CA GLU A 133 2.41 -29.87 -7.89
C GLU A 133 0.92 -29.47 -7.72
N THR A 134 0.42 -28.55 -8.56
CA THR A 134 -0.97 -28.08 -8.56
C THR A 134 -1.66 -28.35 -9.89
N SER A 135 -2.99 -28.50 -9.87
CA SER A 135 -3.78 -28.66 -11.10
C SER A 135 -4.00 -27.31 -11.80
N LEU A 136 -4.27 -27.34 -13.11
CA LEU A 136 -4.60 -26.11 -13.85
C LEU A 136 -5.87 -25.46 -13.32
N GLU A 137 -6.85 -26.27 -12.92
CA GLU A 137 -8.12 -25.79 -12.37
C GLU A 137 -7.90 -25.07 -11.04
N ASP A 138 -7.14 -25.67 -10.12
CA ASP A 138 -6.81 -25.06 -8.83
C ASP A 138 -5.99 -23.78 -9.03
N THR A 139 -5.02 -23.80 -9.95
CA THR A 139 -4.23 -22.62 -10.31
C THR A 139 -5.13 -21.47 -10.78
N ILE A 140 -6.09 -21.74 -11.67
CA ILE A 140 -7.03 -20.73 -12.16
C ILE A 140 -7.95 -20.25 -11.02
N ASN A 141 -8.41 -21.17 -10.17
CA ASN A 141 -9.32 -20.87 -9.07
C ASN A 141 -8.71 -19.91 -8.05
N CYS A 142 -7.41 -19.97 -7.79
CA CYS A 142 -6.72 -19.01 -6.91
C CYS A 142 -7.01 -17.55 -7.30
N TYR A 143 -6.97 -17.22 -8.59
CA TYR A 143 -7.19 -15.86 -9.08
C TYR A 143 -8.65 -15.38 -8.99
N LEU A 144 -9.59 -16.25 -8.63
CA LEU A 144 -10.98 -15.84 -8.34
C LEU A 144 -11.10 -15.18 -6.95
N TYR A 145 -10.13 -15.41 -6.07
CA TYR A 145 -10.09 -14.87 -4.71
C TYR A 145 -9.23 -13.61 -4.59
N ASP A 146 -8.39 -13.30 -5.57
CA ASP A 146 -7.55 -12.10 -5.53
C ASP A 146 -8.37 -10.83 -5.72
N HIS A 147 -8.10 -9.76 -4.97
CA HIS A 147 -8.73 -8.46 -5.27
C HIS A 147 -8.25 -7.88 -6.61
N HIS A 148 -6.99 -8.14 -7.00
CA HIS A 148 -6.35 -7.57 -8.19
C HIS A 148 -5.61 -8.63 -9.02
N PRO A 149 -6.35 -9.50 -9.74
CA PRO A 149 -5.78 -10.67 -10.41
C PRO A 149 -4.79 -10.28 -11.52
N GLU A 150 -4.97 -9.11 -12.15
CA GLU A 150 -4.06 -8.65 -13.21
C GLU A 150 -2.64 -8.43 -12.69
N ARG A 151 -2.50 -7.94 -11.46
CA ARG A 151 -1.20 -7.72 -10.81
C ARG A 151 -0.55 -9.05 -10.42
N GLU A 152 -1.34 -9.99 -9.91
CA GLU A 152 -0.84 -11.33 -9.57
C GLU A 152 -0.38 -12.05 -10.83
N ILE A 153 -1.18 -12.05 -11.89
CA ILE A 153 -0.82 -12.64 -13.20
C ILE A 153 0.47 -12.02 -13.74
N GLN A 154 0.62 -10.69 -13.70
CA GLN A 154 1.84 -10.01 -14.12
C GLN A 154 3.06 -10.50 -13.33
N THR A 155 2.92 -10.63 -12.00
CA THR A 155 3.99 -11.12 -11.13
C THR A 155 4.41 -12.53 -11.54
N TRP A 156 3.44 -13.43 -11.73
CA TRP A 156 3.67 -14.79 -12.19
C TRP A 156 4.31 -14.87 -13.58
N GLU A 157 3.99 -13.96 -14.49
CA GLU A 157 4.67 -13.86 -15.79
C GLU A 157 6.13 -13.44 -15.66
N ILE A 158 6.44 -12.48 -14.78
CA ILE A 158 7.82 -12.05 -14.48
C ILE A 158 8.60 -13.22 -13.86
N MET A 159 8.00 -13.93 -12.90
CA MET A 159 8.61 -15.14 -12.33
C MET A 159 8.88 -16.17 -13.41
N ASN A 160 7.90 -16.39 -14.29
CA ASN A 160 7.98 -17.40 -15.33
C ASN A 160 9.09 -17.11 -16.34
N VAL A 161 9.17 -15.88 -16.86
CA VAL A 161 10.23 -15.53 -17.82
C VAL A 161 11.61 -15.61 -17.16
N THR A 162 11.73 -15.16 -15.91
CA THR A 162 12.97 -15.25 -15.11
C THR A 162 13.38 -16.71 -14.92
N PHE A 163 12.43 -17.56 -14.55
CA PHE A 163 12.64 -19.00 -14.40
C PHE A 163 13.13 -19.63 -15.71
N MET A 164 12.43 -19.39 -16.82
CA MET A 164 12.79 -19.96 -18.13
C MET A 164 14.15 -19.48 -18.63
N GLU A 165 14.47 -18.21 -18.42
CA GLU A 165 15.76 -17.64 -18.79
C GLU A 165 16.89 -18.25 -17.96
N PHE A 166 16.73 -18.27 -16.63
CA PHE A 166 17.73 -18.80 -15.71
C PHE A 166 18.02 -20.29 -15.96
N ILE A 167 16.99 -21.13 -16.07
CA ILE A 167 17.19 -22.57 -16.33
C ILE A 167 17.89 -22.80 -17.67
N LYS A 168 17.65 -21.94 -18.66
CA LYS A 168 18.27 -22.04 -19.98
C LYS A 168 19.74 -21.62 -19.95
N GLN A 169 20.07 -20.52 -19.26
CA GLN A 169 21.45 -20.04 -19.13
C GLN A 169 22.32 -21.01 -18.32
N GLU A 170 21.79 -21.49 -17.19
CA GLU A 170 22.48 -22.42 -16.30
C GLU A 170 22.37 -23.89 -16.75
N LYS A 171 21.64 -24.17 -17.83
CA LYS A 171 21.40 -25.51 -18.40
C LYS A 171 20.83 -26.50 -17.37
N ILE A 172 19.89 -26.03 -16.55
CA ILE A 172 19.29 -26.84 -15.48
C ILE A 172 18.25 -27.81 -16.06
N VAL A 173 18.51 -29.10 -15.89
CA VAL A 173 17.60 -30.18 -16.30
C VAL A 173 16.89 -30.81 -15.09
N ASP A 174 17.55 -30.87 -13.94
CA ASP A 174 17.07 -31.51 -12.72
C ASP A 174 15.81 -30.82 -12.15
N ASP A 175 14.74 -31.59 -11.94
CA ASP A 175 13.45 -31.06 -11.48
C ASP A 175 13.45 -30.64 -10.00
N ASN A 176 14.30 -31.21 -9.15
CA ASN A 176 14.45 -30.76 -7.76
C ASN A 176 15.11 -29.38 -7.73
N ILE A 177 16.12 -29.15 -8.57
CA ILE A 177 16.75 -27.83 -8.69
C ILE A 177 15.74 -26.82 -9.27
N LYS A 178 14.93 -27.20 -10.26
CA LYS A 178 13.87 -26.32 -10.78
C LYS A 178 12.83 -25.95 -9.72
N ARG A 179 12.40 -26.90 -8.88
CA ARG A 179 11.50 -26.63 -7.73
C ARG A 179 12.13 -25.61 -6.79
N GLU A 180 13.41 -25.76 -6.50
CA GLU A 180 14.11 -24.82 -5.64
C GLU A 180 14.22 -23.41 -6.26
N ILE A 181 14.50 -23.31 -7.57
CA ILE A 181 14.51 -22.02 -8.28
C ILE A 181 13.12 -21.37 -8.22
N ALA A 182 12.04 -22.14 -8.46
CA ALA A 182 10.67 -21.63 -8.35
C ALA A 182 10.37 -21.14 -6.93
N ARG A 183 10.80 -21.88 -5.90
CA ARG A 183 10.69 -21.45 -4.49
C ARG A 183 11.40 -20.12 -4.25
N GLN A 184 12.63 -19.96 -4.74
CA GLN A 184 13.38 -18.70 -4.59
C GLN A 184 12.69 -17.54 -5.32
N LEU A 185 12.11 -17.77 -6.50
CA LEU A 185 11.37 -16.72 -7.22
C LEU A 185 10.10 -16.27 -6.49
N ILE A 186 9.39 -17.20 -5.83
CA ILE A 186 8.27 -16.85 -4.95
C ILE A 186 8.75 -15.97 -3.80
N LEU A 187 9.88 -16.29 -3.16
CA LEU A 187 10.46 -15.47 -2.10
C LEU A 187 10.86 -14.08 -2.62
N ILE A 188 11.49 -14.01 -3.79
CA ILE A 188 11.89 -12.75 -4.44
C ILE A 188 10.66 -11.87 -4.73
N SER A 189 9.55 -12.46 -5.20
CA SER A 189 8.30 -11.71 -5.42
C SER A 189 7.73 -11.09 -4.13
N MET A 190 8.03 -11.68 -2.98
CA MET A 190 7.66 -11.18 -1.66
C MET A 190 8.69 -10.21 -1.07
N GLY A 191 9.76 -9.89 -1.82
CA GLY A 191 10.84 -9.00 -1.36
C GLY A 191 11.82 -9.67 -0.39
N THR A 192 11.93 -11.00 -0.45
CA THR A 192 12.81 -11.80 0.44
C THR A 192 13.68 -12.76 -0.37
N LEU A 193 14.73 -13.30 0.24
CA LEU A 193 15.56 -14.37 -0.32
C LEU A 193 15.94 -15.33 0.80
N SER A 194 16.00 -16.64 0.51
CA SER A 194 16.41 -17.65 1.49
C SER A 194 17.79 -18.19 1.13
N GLU A 195 18.74 -18.04 2.04
CA GLU A 195 20.09 -18.62 1.92
C GLU A 195 20.09 -20.15 2.11
N GLU A 196 19.02 -20.71 2.68
CA GLU A 196 18.82 -22.15 2.81
C GLU A 196 18.40 -22.74 1.45
N THR A 197 19.36 -22.90 0.54
CA THR A 197 19.11 -23.37 -0.83
C THR A 197 20.25 -24.22 -1.37
N VAL A 198 20.00 -24.99 -2.43
CA VAL A 198 21.04 -25.71 -3.17
C VAL A 198 21.78 -24.83 -4.19
N LEU A 199 21.30 -23.60 -4.43
CA LEU A 199 21.92 -22.66 -5.36
C LEU A 199 23.15 -21.97 -4.74
N SER A 200 24.19 -21.74 -5.54
CA SER A 200 25.34 -20.95 -5.09
C SER A 200 24.98 -19.47 -4.93
N VAL A 201 25.77 -18.71 -4.16
CA VAL A 201 25.59 -17.26 -4.00
C VAL A 201 25.66 -16.53 -5.36
N GLU A 202 26.53 -16.98 -6.25
CA GLU A 202 26.64 -16.43 -7.61
C GLU A 202 25.36 -16.69 -8.41
N GLN A 203 24.80 -17.90 -8.31
CA GLN A 203 23.54 -18.27 -8.96
C GLN A 203 22.35 -17.48 -8.42
N LEU A 204 22.27 -17.28 -7.11
CA LEU A 204 21.24 -16.44 -6.48
C LEU A 204 21.33 -14.98 -6.95
N THR A 205 22.56 -14.45 -7.01
CA THR A 205 22.80 -13.08 -7.49
C THR A 205 22.34 -12.94 -8.94
N ARG A 206 22.69 -13.92 -9.79
CA ARG A 206 22.28 -13.92 -11.21
C ARG A 206 20.77 -14.06 -11.36
N LEU A 207 20.13 -14.94 -10.59
CA LEU A 207 18.67 -15.10 -10.58
C LEU A 207 17.97 -13.78 -10.26
N TYR A 208 18.45 -13.05 -9.26
CA TYR A 208 17.93 -11.75 -8.88
C TYR A 208 18.17 -10.66 -9.95
N GLU A 209 19.34 -10.65 -10.60
CA GLU A 209 19.60 -9.70 -11.69
C GLU A 209 18.68 -9.95 -12.90
N ILE A 210 18.41 -11.20 -13.26
CA ILE A 210 17.46 -11.53 -14.32
C ILE A 210 16.04 -11.09 -13.92
N TRP A 211 15.63 -11.37 -12.67
CA TRP A 211 14.35 -10.88 -12.14
C TRP A 211 14.20 -9.37 -12.32
N LYS A 212 15.22 -8.62 -11.90
CA LYS A 212 15.24 -7.16 -11.94
C LYS A 212 15.17 -6.62 -13.37
N GLN A 213 15.79 -7.29 -14.33
CA GLN A 213 15.71 -6.92 -15.75
C GLN A 213 14.32 -7.14 -16.34
N ASN A 214 13.64 -8.20 -15.91
CA ASN A 214 12.29 -8.55 -16.36
C ASN A 214 11.18 -7.78 -15.62
N TYR A 215 11.49 -7.16 -14.48
CA TYR A 215 10.53 -6.44 -13.68
C TYR A 215 10.08 -5.11 -14.34
N TYR A 216 8.77 -4.85 -14.30
CA TYR A 216 8.19 -3.57 -14.70
C TYR A 216 7.03 -3.19 -13.77
N PRO A 217 6.87 -1.90 -13.43
CA PRO A 217 5.81 -1.47 -12.51
C PRO A 217 4.42 -1.62 -13.15
N PHE A 218 3.41 -1.76 -12.29
CA PHE A 218 1.98 -1.74 -12.65
C PHE A 218 1.49 -0.30 -12.85
#